data_AF-A0A2H3DHN8-F1
#
_entry.id   AF-A0A2H3DHN8-F1
#
_cell.length_a   1.000
_cell.length_b   1.000
_cell.length_c   1.000
_cell.angle_alpha   90.00
_cell.angle_beta   90.00
_cell.angle_gamma   90.00
#
_symmetry.space_group_name_H-M   'P 1'
#
loop_
_entity.id
_entity.type
_entity.pdbx_description
1 polymer ?
#
loop_
_entity_poly.entity_id
_entity_poly.type
_entity_poly.pdbx_seq_one_letter_code
_entity_poly.pdbx_strand_id
1 'polypeptide(L)'
;MDPVRMAGSRSQTSLMLLYPLNGLSITTKEEPVYQTASLDATKNLRTVIILKGKGLLSDWNAVSNALYKATYNVHTIKRGEISIMCPVFFTEADLSAHNGQLIWGKTTWISGQRNIGPDKVTGVSSFDVLDALVAYYLH
;
A
#
# COMPACT_ATOMS: atom_id res chain seq x y z
N MET A 1 2.34 26.62 -33.25
CA MET A 1 2.49 25.19 -32.93
C MET A 1 1.88 24.98 -31.56
N ASP A 2 0.66 24.47 -31.52
CA ASP A 2 0.00 24.10 -30.27
C ASP A 2 0.69 22.87 -29.68
N PRO A 3 1.09 22.88 -28.40
CA PRO A 3 1.49 21.67 -27.72
C PRO A 3 0.22 20.84 -27.48
N VAL A 4 0.02 19.88 -28.37
CA VAL A 4 -1.00 18.83 -28.30
C VAL A 4 -0.98 18.19 -26.91
N ARG A 5 -2.14 18.28 -26.25
CA ARG A 5 -2.61 17.40 -25.17
C ARG A 5 -1.97 16.01 -25.21
N MET A 6 -1.11 15.70 -24.24
CA MET A 6 -0.87 14.33 -23.79
C MET A 6 -0.77 14.24 -22.26
N ALA A 7 -1.73 14.85 -21.57
CA ALA A 7 -2.13 14.37 -20.24
C ALA A 7 -3.15 13.25 -20.43
N GLY A 8 -2.68 12.12 -20.96
CA GLY A 8 -3.44 10.87 -20.94
C GLY A 8 -3.51 10.36 -19.51
N SER A 9 -4.46 10.87 -18.73
CA SER A 9 -4.90 10.27 -17.47
C SER A 9 -5.25 8.79 -17.73
N ARG A 10 -4.37 7.87 -17.33
CA ARG A 10 -4.67 6.45 -17.14
C ARG A 10 -4.02 5.98 -15.84
N SER A 11 -4.41 6.68 -14.77
CA SER A 11 -4.23 6.24 -13.39
C SER A 11 -4.75 4.80 -13.28
N GLN A 12 -3.92 3.88 -12.79
CA GLN A 12 -4.48 2.65 -12.24
C GLN A 12 -5.34 3.11 -11.07
N THR A 13 -6.63 2.84 -11.10
CA THR A 13 -7.49 3.19 -9.97
C THR A 13 -7.03 2.40 -8.75
N SER A 14 -6.91 3.07 -7.61
CA SER A 14 -6.64 2.41 -6.34
C SER A 14 -7.96 2.15 -5.63
N LEU A 15 -8.09 1.00 -4.98
CA LEU A 15 -9.13 0.73 -3.99
C LEU A 15 -8.46 0.69 -2.62
N MET A 16 -9.05 1.37 -1.63
CA MET A 16 -8.65 1.17 -0.23
C MET A 16 -9.36 -0.08 0.27
N LEU A 17 -8.57 -1.05 0.68
CA LEU A 17 -9.04 -2.30 1.25
C LEU A 17 -8.57 -2.38 2.70
N LEU A 18 -9.35 -3.07 3.52
CA LEU A 18 -9.08 -3.31 4.93
C LEU A 18 -8.55 -4.75 5.07
N TYR A 19 -7.36 -4.88 5.63
CA TYR A 19 -6.64 -6.16 5.67
C TYR A 19 -6.58 -6.76 7.07
N PRO A 20 -7.10 -7.98 7.26
CA PRO A 20 -6.96 -8.63 8.54
C PRO A 20 -5.49 -9.02 8.74
N LEU A 21 -4.88 -8.55 9.83
CA LEU A 21 -3.53 -8.91 10.24
C LEU A 21 -3.51 -10.30 10.91
N ASN A 22 -4.00 -11.31 10.18
CA ASN A 22 -4.09 -12.69 10.63
C ASN A 22 -2.70 -13.25 10.91
N GLY A 23 -2.51 -13.88 12.08
CA GLY A 23 -1.20 -14.39 12.53
C GLY A 23 -0.53 -13.52 13.59
N LEU A 24 -1.00 -12.29 13.79
CA LEU A 24 -0.67 -11.49 14.97
C LEU A 24 -1.72 -11.75 16.06
N SER A 25 -1.32 -11.83 17.33
CA SER A 25 -2.23 -12.01 18.48
C SER A 25 -3.02 -10.73 18.78
N ILE A 26 -3.78 -10.26 17.80
CA ILE A 26 -4.62 -9.07 17.87
C ILE A 26 -5.99 -9.42 17.31
N THR A 27 -6.99 -9.48 18.18
CA THR A 27 -8.31 -10.06 17.86
C THR A 27 -9.19 -9.18 16.98
N THR A 28 -8.76 -7.99 16.57
CA THR A 28 -9.45 -7.16 15.57
C THR A 28 -8.61 -5.91 15.33
N LYS A 29 -7.97 -5.82 14.16
CA LYS A 29 -7.83 -4.55 13.43
C LYS A 29 -7.34 -4.84 12.03
N GLU A 30 -8.08 -4.26 11.10
CA GLU A 30 -7.73 -4.28 9.71
C GLU A 30 -6.78 -3.11 9.42
N GLU A 31 -5.67 -3.39 8.72
CA GLU A 31 -4.79 -2.33 8.26
C GLU A 31 -5.28 -1.82 6.90
N PRO A 32 -5.42 -0.51 6.68
CA PRO A 32 -5.77 0.01 5.37
C PRO A 32 -4.57 -0.16 4.44
N VAL A 33 -4.82 -0.75 3.27
CA VAL A 33 -3.84 -0.79 2.18
C VAL A 33 -4.55 -0.32 0.92
N TYR A 34 -3.90 0.59 0.21
CA TYR A 34 -4.32 0.94 -1.14
C TYR A 34 -3.75 -0.08 -2.11
N GLN A 35 -4.62 -0.74 -2.87
CA GLN A 35 -4.23 -1.72 -3.88
C GLN A 35 -4.73 -1.30 -5.26
N THR A 36 -4.04 -1.75 -6.31
CA THR A 36 -4.51 -1.63 -7.70
C THR A 36 -5.86 -2.32 -7.83
N ALA A 37 -6.88 -1.56 -8.27
CA ALA A 37 -8.21 -2.08 -8.45
C ALA A 37 -8.31 -3.02 -9.67
N SER A 38 -9.32 -3.90 -9.64
CA SER A 38 -9.74 -4.74 -10.77
C SER A 38 -8.66 -5.67 -11.32
N LEU A 39 -7.69 -6.08 -10.48
CA LEU A 39 -6.75 -7.13 -10.83
C LEU A 39 -7.38 -8.50 -10.61
N ASP A 40 -7.17 -9.39 -11.57
CA ASP A 40 -7.45 -10.81 -11.41
C ASP A 40 -6.34 -11.42 -10.55
N ALA A 41 -6.63 -11.69 -9.28
CA ALA A 41 -5.67 -12.25 -8.33
C ALA A 41 -5.02 -13.55 -8.84
N THR A 42 -5.71 -14.33 -9.68
CA THR A 42 -5.18 -15.58 -10.25
C THR A 42 -4.16 -15.36 -11.37
N LYS A 43 -4.04 -14.13 -11.88
CA LYS A 43 -3.12 -13.73 -12.97
C LYS A 43 -2.04 -12.75 -12.51
N ASN A 44 -2.00 -12.42 -11.22
CA ASN A 44 -0.96 -11.56 -10.67
C ASN A 44 0.37 -12.34 -10.64
N LEU A 45 1.35 -11.88 -11.41
CA LEU A 45 2.68 -12.48 -11.48
C LEU A 45 3.69 -11.76 -10.60
N ARG A 46 3.42 -10.50 -10.23
CA ARG A 46 4.29 -9.68 -9.39
C ARG A 46 3.48 -8.77 -8.48
N THR A 47 3.97 -8.56 -7.26
CA THR A 47 3.46 -7.56 -6.32
C THR A 47 4.55 -6.55 -6.00
N VAL A 48 4.18 -5.27 -5.99
CA VAL A 48 5.05 -4.16 -5.58
C VAL A 48 4.43 -3.52 -4.34
N ILE A 49 5.15 -3.55 -3.23
CA ILE A 49 4.73 -2.89 -1.99
C ILE A 49 5.47 -1.55 -1.89
N ILE A 50 4.72 -0.46 -1.86
CA ILE A 50 5.22 0.91 -1.68
C ILE A 50 5.17 1.22 -0.19
N LEU A 51 6.34 1.47 0.39
CA LEU A 51 6.44 1.88 1.79
C LEU A 51 6.36 3.41 1.86
N LYS A 52 5.21 3.93 2.25
CA LYS A 52 5.04 5.36 2.53
C LYS A 52 4.26 5.58 3.82
N GLY A 53 4.63 6.64 4.54
CA GLY A 53 3.73 7.30 5.47
C GLY A 53 2.71 8.18 4.74
N LYS A 54 2.20 9.21 5.40
CA LYS A 54 1.17 10.14 4.87
C LYS A 54 1.42 10.61 3.42
N GLY A 55 0.36 10.67 2.62
CA GLY A 55 0.36 11.29 1.27
C GLY A 55 0.45 10.30 0.10
N LEU A 56 -0.46 9.33 0.05
CA LEU A 56 -0.38 8.14 -0.80
C LEU A 56 -0.53 8.42 -2.31
N LEU A 57 -1.28 9.46 -2.68
CA LEU A 57 -1.69 9.69 -4.07
C LEU A 57 -0.53 10.10 -5.00
N SER A 58 0.45 10.86 -4.49
CA SER A 58 1.61 11.29 -5.30
C SER A 58 2.48 10.10 -5.74
N ASP A 59 2.70 9.17 -4.82
CA ASP A 59 3.61 8.04 -5.04
C ASP A 59 2.90 6.94 -5.82
N TRP A 60 1.59 6.80 -5.58
CA TRP A 60 0.72 6.01 -6.44
C TRP A 60 0.84 6.41 -7.92
N ASN A 61 0.79 7.72 -8.20
CA ASN A 61 0.99 8.25 -9.55
C ASN A 61 2.41 7.99 -10.06
N ALA A 62 3.43 8.20 -9.21
CA ALA A 62 4.82 7.95 -9.58
C ALA A 62 5.07 6.49 -9.97
N VAL A 63 4.61 5.55 -9.15
CA VAL A 63 4.78 4.11 -9.40
C VAL A 63 3.91 3.65 -10.58
N SER A 64 2.68 4.17 -10.72
CA SER A 64 1.86 3.92 -11.92
C SER A 64 2.57 4.36 -13.21
N ASN A 65 3.23 5.52 -13.19
CA ASN A 65 4.00 6.03 -14.34
C ASN A 65 5.26 5.21 -14.59
N ALA A 66 5.97 4.78 -13.53
CA ALA A 66 7.13 3.90 -13.66
C ALA A 66 6.74 2.54 -14.27
N LEU A 67 5.63 1.96 -13.80
CA LEU A 67 5.07 0.72 -14.33
C LEU A 67 4.68 0.88 -15.81
N TYR A 68 4.01 1.97 -16.17
CA TYR A 68 3.71 2.27 -17.56
C TYR A 68 4.97 2.28 -18.43
N LYS A 69 6.01 3.01 -18.01
CA LYS A 69 7.30 3.08 -18.74
C LYS A 69 7.99 1.72 -18.85
N ALA A 70 7.98 0.91 -17.79
CA ALA A 70 8.58 -0.42 -17.79
C ALA A 70 7.90 -1.35 -18.80
N THR A 71 6.57 -1.32 -18.88
CA THR A 71 5.78 -2.15 -19.81
C THR A 71 5.77 -1.64 -21.25
N TYR A 72 6.14 -0.37 -21.47
CA TYR A 72 6.15 0.24 -22.81
C TYR A 72 7.17 -0.42 -23.75
N ASN A 73 8.37 -0.72 -23.25
CA ASN A 73 9.46 -1.30 -24.05
C ASN A 73 9.68 -2.80 -23.80
N VAL A 74 9.01 -3.39 -22.81
CA VAL A 74 9.18 -4.79 -22.43
C VAL A 74 7.80 -5.48 -22.48
N HIS A 75 7.42 -5.96 -23.66
CA HIS A 75 6.10 -6.55 -23.91
C HIS A 75 5.84 -7.88 -23.18
N THR A 76 6.88 -8.51 -22.64
CA THR A 76 6.75 -9.71 -21.79
C THR A 76 6.20 -9.38 -20.39
N ILE A 77 6.16 -8.11 -20.00
CA ILE A 77 5.59 -7.66 -18.73
C ILE A 77 4.28 -6.95 -19.03
N LYS A 78 3.15 -7.50 -18.57
CA LYS A 78 1.85 -6.84 -18.72
C LYS A 78 1.49 -6.07 -17.45
N ARG A 79 1.04 -4.82 -17.63
CA ARG A 79 0.61 -3.96 -16.52
C ARG A 79 -0.53 -4.56 -15.68
N GLY A 80 -1.41 -5.35 -16.31
CA GLY A 80 -2.50 -6.05 -15.64
C GLY A 80 -2.09 -7.31 -14.87
N GLU A 81 -0.82 -7.69 -14.90
CA GLU A 81 -0.27 -8.84 -14.16
C GLU A 81 0.57 -8.36 -12.95
N ILE A 82 0.58 -7.05 -12.67
CA ILE A 82 1.35 -6.45 -11.58
C ILE A 82 0.39 -5.73 -10.63
N SER A 83 0.40 -6.19 -9.38
CA SER A 83 -0.33 -5.56 -8.27
C SER A 83 0.57 -4.55 -7.56
N ILE A 84 0.11 -3.31 -7.45
CA ILE A 84 0.74 -2.31 -6.59
C ILE A 84 -0.07 -2.24 -5.29
N MET A 85 0.62 -2.26 -4.16
CA MET A 85 0.07 -2.16 -2.82
C MET A 85 0.80 -1.08 -2.04
N CYS A 86 0.08 -0.34 -1.20
CA CYS A 86 0.65 0.70 -0.36
C CYS A 86 -0.02 0.64 1.02
N PRO A 87 0.59 -0.01 2.03
CA PRO A 87 0.08 0.02 3.39
C PRO A 87 0.08 1.44 3.95
N VAL A 88 -0.89 1.73 4.81
CA VAL A 88 -1.12 3.07 5.34
C VAL A 88 -0.74 3.11 6.81
N PHE A 89 0.55 3.34 7.07
CA PHE A 89 1.04 3.51 8.44
C PHE A 89 0.63 4.89 8.98
N PHE A 90 -0.42 4.92 9.80
CA PHE A 90 -0.89 6.14 10.43
C PHE A 90 0.06 6.65 11.51
N THR A 91 0.10 7.98 11.66
CA THR A 91 0.81 8.67 12.72
C THR A 91 -0.18 9.40 13.63
N GLU A 92 0.27 9.88 14.79
CA GLU A 92 -0.58 10.72 15.67
C GLU A 92 -1.11 11.97 14.94
N ALA A 93 -0.38 12.48 13.94
CA ALA A 93 -0.86 13.61 13.15
C ALA A 93 -2.04 13.25 12.22
N ASP A 94 -2.39 11.96 12.14
CA ASP A 94 -3.51 11.43 11.34
C ASP A 94 -4.72 11.07 12.22
N LEU A 95 -4.79 11.62 13.44
CA LEU A 95 -5.87 11.57 14.43
C LEU A 95 -7.27 12.01 13.93
N SER A 96 -7.48 12.36 12.66
CA SER A 96 -8.83 12.52 12.10
C SER A 96 -9.25 11.32 11.24
N ALA A 97 -8.29 10.50 10.82
CA ALA A 97 -8.50 9.30 10.01
C ALA A 97 -8.51 8.01 10.85
N HIS A 98 -8.21 8.10 12.15
CA HIS A 98 -8.22 6.98 13.09
C HIS A 98 -9.65 6.48 13.40
N ASN A 99 -9.90 5.21 13.12
CA ASN A 99 -11.04 4.40 13.57
C ASN A 99 -10.51 3.16 14.31
N GLY A 100 -9.55 3.37 15.22
CA GLY A 100 -8.93 2.32 16.00
C GLY A 100 -7.79 1.57 15.30
N GLN A 101 -7.34 1.98 14.12
CA GLN A 101 -6.14 1.42 13.46
C GLN A 101 -4.87 1.64 14.30
N LEU A 102 -3.83 0.87 13.96
CA LEU A 102 -2.50 1.01 14.55
C LEU A 102 -1.91 2.38 14.22
N ILE A 103 -1.17 2.93 15.19
CA ILE A 103 -0.51 4.23 15.08
C ILE A 103 0.97 4.04 15.39
N TRP A 104 1.83 4.69 14.62
CA TRP A 104 3.27 4.74 14.83
C TRP A 104 3.77 6.18 15.00
N GLY A 105 4.99 6.33 15.49
CA GLY A 105 5.66 7.63 15.46
C GLY A 105 5.96 8.07 14.03
N LYS A 106 6.00 9.39 13.80
CA LYS A 106 6.10 10.02 12.47
C LYS A 106 7.20 9.45 11.58
N THR A 107 8.36 9.16 12.16
CA THR A 107 9.53 8.62 11.46
C THR A 107 9.85 7.18 11.85
N THR A 108 9.09 6.60 12.77
CA THR A 108 9.47 5.34 13.42
C THR A 108 8.79 4.12 12.80
N TRP A 109 7.72 4.33 12.03
CA TRP A 109 7.10 3.27 11.25
C TRP A 109 8.07 2.68 10.21
N ILE A 110 8.94 3.46 9.55
CA ILE A 110 9.85 2.89 8.54
C ILE A 110 11.01 2.09 9.16
N SER A 111 11.31 2.34 10.42
CA SER A 111 12.40 1.70 11.15
C SER A 111 11.97 0.45 11.94
N GLY A 112 10.76 -0.07 11.68
CA GLY A 112 10.30 -1.29 12.34
C GLY A 112 9.94 -1.09 13.82
N GLN A 113 9.74 0.15 14.27
CA GLN A 113 9.34 0.36 15.66
C GLN A 113 7.91 -0.12 15.89
N ARG A 114 7.64 -0.46 17.15
CA ARG A 114 6.32 -0.88 17.61
C ARG A 114 5.32 0.26 17.52
N ASN A 115 4.06 -0.12 17.32
CA ASN A 115 2.94 0.78 17.37
C ASN A 115 2.88 1.44 18.76
N ILE A 116 2.57 2.74 18.76
CA ILE A 116 2.41 3.56 19.97
C ILE A 116 0.94 3.66 20.37
N GLY A 117 0.03 3.25 19.49
CA GLY A 117 -1.39 3.19 19.78
C GLY A 117 -2.14 2.22 18.87
N PRO A 118 -3.39 1.89 19.22
CA PRO A 118 -4.10 2.33 20.43
C PRO A 118 -3.75 1.49 21.66
N ASP A 119 -3.88 2.01 22.88
CA ASP A 119 -3.43 1.40 24.15
C ASP A 119 -3.81 -0.08 24.37
N LYS A 120 -4.93 -0.52 23.80
CA LYS A 120 -5.42 -1.91 23.90
C LYS A 120 -4.69 -2.89 22.99
N VAL A 121 -3.83 -2.40 22.10
CA VAL A 121 -3.05 -3.17 21.13
C VAL A 121 -1.63 -2.63 21.19
N THR A 122 -0.69 -3.43 21.67
CA THR A 122 0.71 -3.03 21.79
C THR A 122 1.62 -4.12 21.22
N GLY A 123 2.82 -3.73 20.82
CA GLY A 123 3.86 -4.68 20.42
C GLY A 123 3.90 -5.00 18.93
N VAL A 124 3.03 -4.42 18.11
CA VAL A 124 3.00 -4.65 16.66
C VAL A 124 3.98 -3.72 15.97
N SER A 125 5.05 -4.26 15.40
CA SER A 125 5.94 -3.48 14.54
C SER A 125 5.33 -3.28 13.15
N SER A 126 5.79 -2.26 12.44
CA SER A 126 5.46 -2.10 11.03
C SER A 126 6.02 -3.23 10.16
N PHE A 127 7.09 -3.91 10.57
CA PHE A 127 7.62 -5.09 9.87
C PHE A 127 6.70 -6.29 10.03
N ASP A 128 6.09 -6.48 11.21
CA ASP A 128 5.06 -7.51 11.41
C ASP A 128 3.88 -7.32 10.45
N VAL A 129 3.47 -6.07 10.20
CA VAL A 129 2.44 -5.73 9.22
C VAL A 129 2.88 -6.07 7.80
N LEU A 130 4.12 -5.73 7.43
CA LEU A 130 4.66 -6.05 6.10
C LEU A 130 4.78 -7.56 5.88
N ASP A 131 5.25 -8.30 6.87
CA ASP A 131 5.37 -9.76 6.81
C ASP A 131 3.98 -10.40 6.66
N ALA A 132 2.97 -9.90 7.39
CA ALA A 132 1.59 -10.36 7.24
C ALA A 132 1.02 -10.06 5.84
N LEU A 133 1.32 -8.89 5.27
CA LEU A 133 0.90 -8.54 3.90
C LEU A 133 1.61 -9.36 2.84
N VAL A 134 2.92 -9.56 2.98
CA VAL A 134 3.73 -10.42 2.12
C VAL A 134 3.19 -11.84 2.16
N ALA A 135 2.93 -12.37 3.35
CA ALA A 135 2.30 -13.66 3.50
C ALA A 135 0.98 -13.68 2.72
N TYR A 136 0.00 -12.88 3.13
CA TYR A 136 -1.33 -12.90 2.51
C TYR A 136 -1.35 -12.80 0.98
N TYR A 137 -0.44 -12.03 0.39
CA TYR A 137 -0.45 -11.72 -1.04
C TYR A 137 0.55 -12.42 -1.94
N LEU A 138 1.57 -13.08 -1.38
CA LEU A 138 2.65 -13.70 -2.14
C LEU A 138 2.74 -15.21 -1.91
N HIS A 139 1.65 -15.84 -1.48
CA HIS A 139 1.50 -17.29 -1.38
C HIS A 139 1.03 -17.93 -2.69
#